data_AF-A0A5B0HF06-F1
#
_entry.id   AF-A0A5B0HF06-F1
#
_cell.length_a   1.000
_cell.length_b   1.000
_cell.length_c   1.000
_cell.angle_alpha   90.00
_cell.angle_beta   90.00
_cell.angle_gamma   90.00
#
_symmetry.space_group_name_H-M   'P 1'
#
loop_
_entity.id
_entity.type
_entity.pdbx_description
1 polymer ?
#
loop_
_entity_poly.entity_id
_entity_poly.type
_entity_poly.pdbx_seq_one_letter_code
_entity_poly.pdbx_strand_id
1 'polypeptide(L)'
;MKSLIKAVVVVASLAASATVFAQSNSPITREQVRAELVQLAQAGYHVGDGDQAHYPEAIQAVQARIAAQNNGASAYGGSVAGSSQSGRPAVSAADWNAMYSR
;
A
#
# COMPACT_ATOMS: atom_id res chain seq x y z
N MET A 1 26.13 40.20 1.60
CA MET A 1 24.72 39.82 1.32
C MET A 1 24.54 38.99 0.05
N LYS A 2 25.25 39.26 -1.06
CA LYS A 2 25.12 38.49 -2.32
C LYS A 2 25.80 37.10 -2.28
N SER A 3 26.84 36.92 -1.46
CA SER A 3 27.54 35.64 -1.28
C SER A 3 26.73 34.62 -0.47
N LEU A 4 26.00 35.07 0.54
CA LEU A 4 25.10 34.22 1.34
C LEU A 4 23.96 33.64 0.50
N ILE A 5 23.37 34.44 -0.39
CA ILE A 5 22.32 33.98 -1.30
C ILE A 5 22.84 32.90 -2.25
N LYS A 6 24.06 33.07 -2.79
CA LYS A 6 24.69 32.06 -3.65
C LYS A 6 25.00 30.76 -2.88
N ALA A 7 25.47 30.86 -1.64
CA ALA A 7 25.74 29.70 -0.79
C ALA A 7 24.46 28.90 -0.46
N VAL A 8 23.36 29.59 -0.14
CA VAL A 8 22.05 28.96 0.10
C VAL A 8 21.55 28.21 -1.14
N VAL A 9 21.70 28.77 -2.33
CA VAL A 9 21.24 28.13 -3.58
C VAL A 9 22.05 26.86 -3.90
N VAL A 10 23.37 26.86 -3.64
CA VAL A 10 24.22 25.68 -3.86
C VAL A 10 23.96 24.58 -2.82
N VAL A 11 23.68 24.94 -1.57
CA VAL A 11 23.32 23.96 -0.51
C VAL A 11 21.92 23.37 -0.77
N ALA A 12 20.97 24.17 -1.26
CA ALA A 12 19.62 23.71 -1.58
C ALA A 12 19.59 22.72 -2.76
N SER A 13 20.47 22.87 -3.77
CA SER A 13 20.53 21.93 -4.90
C SER A 13 21.15 20.57 -4.53
N LEU A 14 22.05 20.53 -3.53
CA LEU A 14 22.62 19.26 -3.03
C LEU A 14 21.63 18.44 -2.19
N ALA A 15 20.57 19.04 -1.65
CA ALA A 15 19.57 18.35 -0.83
C ALA A 15 18.50 17.60 -1.67
N ALA A 16 18.47 17.81 -2.99
CA ALA A 16 17.47 17.23 -3.88
C ALA A 16 17.76 15.77 -4.30
N SER A 17 18.85 15.17 -3.81
CA SER A 17 19.17 13.75 -4.04
C SER A 17 18.95 12.88 -2.81
N ALA A 18 17.95 13.21 -1.98
CA ALA A 18 17.45 12.27 -0.99
C ALA A 18 16.28 11.51 -1.62
N THR A 19 16.38 10.17 -1.62
CA THR A 19 15.31 9.22 -1.98
C THR A 19 15.19 8.79 -3.44
N VAL A 20 16.29 8.36 -4.07
CA VAL A 20 16.18 7.20 -4.98
C VAL A 20 16.08 5.95 -4.09
N PHE A 21 14.88 5.67 -3.58
CA PHE A 21 14.58 4.38 -2.95
C PHE A 21 14.58 3.29 -4.02
N ALA A 22 15.77 2.84 -4.42
CA ALA A 22 15.95 1.59 -5.16
C ALA A 22 16.52 0.47 -4.26
N GLN A 23 16.80 0.79 -3.00
CA GLN A 23 17.57 -0.07 -2.09
C GLN A 23 16.73 -0.62 -0.92
N SER A 24 15.41 -0.62 -1.04
CA SER A 24 14.48 -1.17 -0.05
C SER A 24 14.15 -2.66 -0.26
N ASN A 25 15.02 -3.40 -0.95
CA ASN A 25 14.96 -4.86 -1.02
C ASN A 25 16.08 -5.47 -0.17
N SER A 26 16.20 -5.06 1.10
CA SER A 26 16.97 -5.88 2.04
C SER A 26 16.37 -7.29 2.02
N PRO A 27 17.16 -8.34 1.73
CA PRO A 27 16.63 -9.67 1.59
C PRO A 27 15.96 -10.07 2.89
N ILE A 28 14.67 -10.35 2.82
CA ILE A 28 13.90 -10.89 3.94
C ILE A 28 14.59 -12.16 4.44
N THR A 29 14.82 -12.25 5.74
CA THR A 29 15.44 -13.44 6.29
C THR A 29 14.42 -14.55 6.39
N ARG A 30 14.86 -15.81 6.33
CA ARG A 30 13.95 -16.96 6.53
C ARG A 30 13.27 -16.92 7.90
N GLU A 31 13.93 -16.32 8.88
CA GLU A 31 13.39 -16.11 10.22
C GLU A 31 12.23 -15.10 10.19
N GLN A 32 12.39 -13.98 9.49
CA GLN A 32 11.33 -12.99 9.31
C GLN A 32 10.10 -13.60 8.61
N VAL A 33 10.31 -14.32 7.51
CA VAL A 33 9.20 -14.98 6.79
C VAL A 33 8.47 -15.99 7.68
N ARG A 34 9.19 -16.77 8.49
CA ARG A 34 8.55 -17.69 9.45
C ARG A 34 7.76 -16.95 10.51
N ALA A 35 8.30 -15.85 11.03
CA ALA A 35 7.60 -15.02 12.01
C ALA A 35 6.29 -14.45 11.44
N GLU A 36 6.31 -13.99 10.18
CA GLU A 36 5.11 -13.49 9.49
C GLU A 36 4.08 -14.59 9.26
N LEU A 37 4.49 -15.77 8.80
CA LEU A 37 3.59 -16.91 8.61
C LEU A 37 2.95 -17.36 9.92
N VAL A 38 3.70 -17.34 11.02
CA VAL A 38 3.18 -17.66 12.36
C VAL A 38 2.16 -16.61 12.83
N GLN A 39 2.39 -15.33 12.56
CA GLN A 39 1.41 -14.27 12.86
C GLN A 39 0.12 -14.43 12.03
N LEU A 40 0.24 -14.75 10.75
CA LEU A 40 -0.91 -15.03 9.89
C LEU A 40 -1.70 -16.24 10.41
N ALA A 41 -1.02 -17.32 10.79
CA ALA A 41 -1.65 -18.49 11.38
C ALA A 41 -2.38 -18.16 12.71
N GLN A 42 -1.78 -17.33 13.57
CA GLN A 42 -2.43 -16.86 14.81
C GLN A 42 -3.67 -16.02 14.53
N ALA A 43 -3.67 -15.26 13.45
CA ALA A 43 -4.82 -14.48 12.99
C ALA A 43 -5.88 -15.33 12.24
N GLY A 44 -5.69 -16.65 12.16
CA GLY A 44 -6.63 -17.61 11.56
C GLY A 44 -6.48 -17.78 10.05
N TYR A 45 -5.35 -17.38 9.47
CA TYR A 45 -5.05 -17.57 8.06
C TYR A 45 -4.20 -18.82 7.81
N HIS A 46 -4.71 -19.73 6.97
CA HIS A 46 -4.06 -20.99 6.63
C HIS A 46 -3.83 -21.10 5.12
N VAL A 47 -2.55 -21.19 4.73
CA VAL A 47 -2.15 -21.36 3.34
C VAL A 47 -2.60 -22.74 2.86
N GLY A 48 -3.49 -22.79 1.87
CA GLY A 48 -3.94 -24.03 1.22
C GLY A 48 -5.38 -24.45 1.52
N ASP A 49 -6.09 -23.81 2.45
CA ASP A 49 -7.50 -24.11 2.78
C ASP A 49 -8.51 -23.50 1.79
N GLY A 50 -8.15 -23.41 0.51
CA GLY A 50 -8.98 -22.77 -0.53
C GLY A 50 -8.79 -21.25 -0.63
N ASP A 51 -7.81 -20.70 0.09
CA ASP A 51 -7.42 -19.28 -0.01
C ASP A 51 -7.04 -18.86 -1.43
N GLN A 52 -6.55 -19.80 -2.25
CA GLN A 52 -6.22 -19.56 -3.67
C GLN A 52 -7.40 -19.03 -4.49
N ALA A 53 -8.65 -19.37 -4.10
CA ALA A 53 -9.85 -18.87 -4.75
C ALA A 53 -10.15 -17.41 -4.36
N HIS A 54 -9.62 -16.97 -3.22
CA HIS A 54 -9.83 -15.64 -2.65
C HIS A 54 -8.50 -14.88 -2.47
N TYR A 55 -7.53 -15.20 -3.31
CA TYR A 55 -6.26 -14.53 -3.33
C TYR A 55 -6.35 -13.33 -4.28
N PRO A 56 -5.93 -12.12 -3.84
CA PRO A 56 -5.22 -11.83 -2.59
C PRO A 56 -6.10 -11.31 -1.43
N GLU A 57 -7.42 -11.18 -1.60
CA GLU A 57 -8.28 -10.48 -0.65
C GLU A 57 -8.27 -11.06 0.77
N ALA A 58 -8.21 -12.38 0.91
CA ALA A 58 -8.23 -13.05 2.19
C ALA A 58 -6.94 -12.81 3.00
N ILE A 59 -5.77 -12.78 2.34
CA ILE A 59 -4.51 -12.35 2.96
C ILE A 59 -4.58 -10.90 3.41
N GLN A 60 -5.09 -10.01 2.55
CA GLN A 60 -5.16 -8.57 2.85
C GLN A 60 -6.10 -8.28 4.01
N ALA A 61 -7.25 -8.96 4.08
CA ALA A 61 -8.19 -8.83 5.19
C ALA A 61 -7.57 -9.26 6.53
N VAL A 62 -6.75 -10.31 6.52
CA VAL A 62 -6.05 -10.78 7.72
C VAL A 62 -4.90 -9.84 8.09
N GLN A 63 -4.13 -9.35 7.11
CA GLN A 63 -3.11 -8.33 7.34
C GLN A 63 -3.70 -7.05 7.94
N ALA A 64 -4.90 -6.64 7.51
CA ALA A 64 -5.59 -5.49 8.11
C ALA A 64 -5.97 -5.74 9.58
N ARG A 65 -6.36 -6.97 9.94
CA ARG A 65 -6.61 -7.36 11.34
C ARG A 65 -5.34 -7.33 12.19
N ILE A 66 -4.23 -7.88 11.66
CA ILE A 66 -2.91 -7.84 12.32
C ILE A 66 -2.43 -6.39 12.47
N ALA A 67 -2.59 -5.56 11.43
CA ALA A 67 -2.26 -4.15 11.48
C ALA A 67 -3.12 -3.40 12.51
N ALA A 68 -4.42 -3.69 12.62
CA ALA A 68 -5.28 -3.12 13.66
C ALA A 68 -4.86 -3.55 15.08
N GLN A 69 -4.47 -4.81 15.27
CA GLN A 69 -3.91 -5.31 16.54
C GLN A 69 -2.59 -4.62 16.89
N ASN A 70 -1.68 -4.48 15.92
CA ASN A 70 -0.39 -3.82 16.09
C ASN A 70 -0.51 -2.29 16.28
N ASN A 71 -1.50 -1.64 15.63
CA ASN A 71 -1.81 -0.22 15.82
C ASN A 71 -2.41 0.06 17.21
N GLY A 72 -3.06 -0.92 17.85
CA GLY A 72 -3.41 -0.83 19.26
C GLY A 72 -2.19 -0.80 20.21
N ALA A 73 -1.04 -1.32 19.75
CA ALA A 73 0.23 -1.33 20.48
C ALA A 73 1.21 -0.22 20.05
N SER A 74 1.04 0.35 18.85
CA SER A 74 1.89 1.41 18.28
C SER A 74 1.05 2.61 17.87
N ALA A 75 0.77 3.48 18.84
CA ALA A 75 0.15 4.77 18.60
C ALA A 75 1.16 5.75 17.97
N TYR A 76 1.47 5.61 16.68
CA TYR A 76 2.10 6.68 15.88
C TYR A 76 1.72 6.55 14.41
N GLY A 77 0.93 7.50 13.89
CA GLY A 77 0.72 7.73 12.45
C GLY A 77 -0.34 6.83 11.80
N GLY A 78 -1.62 7.06 12.09
CA GLY A 78 -2.72 6.35 11.44
C GLY A 78 -2.67 6.50 9.91
N SER A 79 -2.50 5.38 9.21
CA SER A 79 -2.66 5.31 7.76
C SER A 79 -4.15 5.50 7.43
N VAL A 80 -4.50 6.60 6.78
CA VAL A 80 -5.81 6.80 6.17
C VAL A 80 -6.04 5.66 5.19
N ALA A 81 -7.07 4.84 5.43
CA ALA A 81 -7.53 3.84 4.48
C ALA A 81 -7.92 4.57 3.18
N GLY A 82 -7.05 4.51 2.17
CA GLY A 82 -7.34 5.06 0.85
C GLY A 82 -8.46 4.26 0.21
N SER A 83 -9.66 4.82 0.15
CA SER A 83 -10.74 4.27 -0.67
C SER A 83 -10.38 4.44 -2.15
N SER A 84 -10.01 3.36 -2.84
CA SER A 84 -9.89 3.39 -4.31
C SER A 84 -11.28 3.31 -4.92
N GLN A 85 -11.87 4.46 -5.24
CA GLN A 85 -13.11 4.54 -6.02
C GLN A 85 -12.75 4.61 -7.51
N SER A 86 -12.80 3.47 -8.21
CA SER A 86 -12.81 3.46 -9.67
C SER A 86 -14.24 3.71 -10.14
N GLY A 87 -14.57 4.96 -10.47
CA GLY A 87 -15.83 5.31 -11.12
C GLY A 87 -15.82 4.79 -12.56
N ARG A 88 -16.75 3.89 -12.90
CA ARG A 88 -17.09 3.63 -14.30
C ARG A 88 -17.91 4.84 -14.77
N PRO A 89 -17.71 5.40 -15.97
CA PRO A 89 -18.62 6.42 -16.46
C PRO A 89 -20.03 5.81 -16.50
N ALA A 90 -20.97 6.44 -15.79
CA ALA A 90 -22.37 6.05 -15.85
C ALA A 90 -22.86 6.36 -17.27
N VAL A 91 -23.07 5.32 -18.06
CA VAL A 91 -23.70 5.43 -19.38
C VAL A 91 -25.16 5.79 -19.19
N SER A 92 -25.62 6.85 -19.84
CA SER A 92 -27.01 7.30 -19.74
C SER A 92 -27.93 6.30 -20.43
N ALA A 93 -29.20 6.25 -20.03
CA ALA A 93 -30.21 5.41 -20.70
C ALA A 93 -30.38 5.77 -22.19
N ALA A 94 -30.10 7.03 -22.55
CA ALA A 94 -30.13 7.50 -23.94
C ALA A 94 -28.97 6.90 -24.77
N ASP A 95 -27.76 6.82 -24.20
CA ASP A 95 -26.60 6.22 -24.84
C ASP A 95 -26.78 4.70 -25.04
N TRP A 96 -27.40 4.04 -24.06
CA TRP A 96 -27.77 2.62 -24.19
C TRP A 96 -28.73 2.37 -25.35
N ASN A 97 -29.75 3.20 -25.51
CA ASN A 97 -30.71 3.03 -26.59
C ASN A 97 -30.03 3.25 -27.95
N ALA A 98 -29.21 4.29 -28.08
CA ALA A 98 -28.50 4.62 -29.32
C ALA A 98 -27.54 3.53 -29.81
N MET A 99 -26.96 2.73 -28.91
CA MET A 99 -26.05 1.64 -29.30
C MET A 99 -26.76 0.38 -29.82
N TYR A 100 -28.00 0.12 -29.38
CA TYR A 100 -28.69 -1.15 -29.64
C TYR A 100 -29.94 -1.05 -30.51
N SER A 101 -30.43 0.15 -30.81
CA SER A 101 -31.48 0.35 -31.80
C SER A 101 -30.89 0.49 -33.20
N ARG A 102 -30.89 -0.59 -33.98
CA ARG A 102 -30.87 -0.54 -35.46
C ARG A 102 -32.26 -0.75 -36.01
#